data_AF-A0A2D9Y1K5-F1
#
_entry.id   AF-A0A2D9Y1K5-F1
#
_cell.length_a   1.000
_cell.length_b   1.000
_cell.length_c   1.000
_cell.angle_alpha   90.00
_cell.angle_beta   90.00
_cell.angle_gamma   90.00
#
_symmetry.space_group_name_H-M   'P 1'
#
loop_
_entity.id
_entity.type
_entity.pdbx_description
1 polymer ?
#
loop_
_entity_poly.entity_id
_entity_poly.type
_entity_poly.pdbx_seq_one_letter_code
_entity_poly.pdbx_strand_id
1 'polypeptide(L)'
;MINDVFVLSDFDRFFRYVGILLPLYYILCSYLLKPYFSLKGLRYLDIFNLPTLIGILLVVYVTISVFNLVMPSLEDSMGFAVLIIITLFIYLGVCFIVYLRNQFSHTNYLLLAAICCILVNALVPIQELYYDNPLFTAVIYSVDIVAMFFYLKFLICTEPEGEDKLFSDYL
;
A
#
# COMPACT_ATOMS: atom_id res chain seq x y z
N MET A 1 12.69 -0.81 -5.87
CA MET A 1 13.90 -1.14 -6.66
C MET A 1 15.07 -1.64 -5.81
N ILE A 2 15.70 -0.84 -4.92
CA ILE A 2 16.83 -1.35 -4.10
C ILE A 2 16.38 -2.47 -3.15
N ASN A 3 15.21 -2.31 -2.54
CA ASN A 3 14.60 -3.34 -1.71
C ASN A 3 14.39 -4.67 -2.47
N ASP A 4 13.96 -4.59 -3.72
CA ASP A 4 13.65 -5.76 -4.54
C ASP A 4 14.90 -6.57 -4.88
N VAL A 5 16.03 -5.88 -5.08
CA VAL A 5 17.34 -6.53 -5.27
C VAL A 5 17.75 -7.29 -4.00
N PHE A 6 17.48 -6.74 -2.82
CA PHE A 6 17.78 -7.44 -1.56
C PHE A 6 16.89 -8.66 -1.34
N VAL A 7 15.60 -8.55 -1.67
CA VAL A 7 14.64 -9.65 -1.60
C VAL A 7 15.05 -10.79 -2.53
N LEU A 8 15.41 -10.48 -3.79
CA LEU A 8 15.81 -11.45 -4.81
C LEU A 8 17.18 -12.10 -4.57
N SER A 9 18.03 -11.50 -3.74
CA SER A 9 19.39 -12.00 -3.50
C SER A 9 19.41 -13.07 -2.42
N ASP A 10 18.84 -12.76 -1.26
CA ASP A 10 18.77 -13.65 -0.10
C ASP A 10 17.81 -13.02 0.94
N PHE A 11 16.53 -13.36 0.84
CA PHE A 11 15.47 -12.71 1.63
C PHE A 11 15.71 -12.82 3.14
N ASP A 12 16.12 -13.98 3.64
CA ASP A 12 16.37 -14.20 5.07
C ASP A 12 17.56 -13.37 5.56
N ARG A 13 18.67 -13.43 4.84
CA ARG A 13 19.89 -12.69 5.20
C ARG A 13 19.70 -11.18 5.15
N PHE A 14 18.96 -10.67 4.16
CA PHE A 14 18.74 -9.24 3.98
C PHE A 14 17.45 -8.73 4.62
N PHE A 15 16.68 -9.59 5.32
CA PHE A 15 15.41 -9.22 5.92
C PHE A 15 15.52 -7.99 6.83
N ARG A 16 16.63 -7.81 7.54
CA ARG A 16 16.88 -6.62 8.37
C ARG A 16 16.97 -5.33 7.56
N TYR A 17 17.60 -5.37 6.38
CA TYR A 17 17.69 -4.20 5.50
C TYR A 17 16.34 -3.89 4.86
N VAL A 18 15.63 -4.93 4.41
CA VAL A 18 14.24 -4.85 3.93
C VAL A 18 13.35 -4.23 5.02
N GLY A 19 13.51 -4.70 6.26
CA GLY A 19 12.86 -4.23 7.48
C GLY A 19 13.07 -2.77 7.84
N ILE A 20 14.06 -2.09 7.26
CA ILE A 20 14.30 -0.66 7.44
C ILE A 20 13.87 0.12 6.20
N LEU A 21 14.17 -0.40 5.00
CA LEU A 21 13.85 0.26 3.74
C LEU A 21 12.33 0.33 3.49
N LEU A 22 11.58 -0.75 3.72
CA LEU A 22 10.13 -0.79 3.48
C LEU A 22 9.37 0.21 4.34
N PRO A 23 9.58 0.25 5.67
CA PRO A 23 8.91 1.21 6.52
C PRO A 23 9.22 2.66 6.14
N LEU A 24 10.49 2.92 5.80
CA LEU A 24 10.93 4.25 5.37
C LEU A 24 10.24 4.65 4.06
N TYR A 25 10.13 3.73 3.10
CA TYR A 25 9.38 3.93 1.87
C TYR A 25 7.91 4.27 2.15
N TYR A 26 7.22 3.50 3.00
CA TYR A 26 5.81 3.77 3.34
C TYR A 26 5.60 5.11 4.03
N ILE A 27 6.51 5.49 4.93
CA ILE A 27 6.47 6.80 5.59
C ILE A 27 6.64 7.92 4.56
N LEU A 28 7.59 7.78 3.62
CA LEU A 28 7.80 8.77 2.56
C LEU A 28 6.58 8.87 1.63
N CYS A 29 6.01 7.74 1.20
CA CYS A 29 4.79 7.74 0.40
C CYS A 29 3.64 8.41 1.14
N SER A 30 3.42 8.06 2.40
CA SER A 30 2.41 8.70 3.26
C SER A 30 2.63 10.20 3.40
N TYR A 31 3.89 10.64 3.49
CA TYR A 31 4.26 12.05 3.56
C TYR A 31 3.99 12.79 2.24
N LEU A 32 4.26 12.18 1.09
CA LEU A 32 3.94 12.74 -0.23
C LEU A 32 2.43 12.93 -0.44
N LEU A 33 1.62 12.13 0.25
CA LEU A 33 0.16 12.24 0.26
C LEU A 33 -0.37 13.32 1.22
N LYS A 34 0.47 13.90 2.08
CA LYS A 34 0.11 14.94 3.04
C LYS A 34 -0.66 16.14 2.44
N PRO A 35 -0.30 16.72 1.27
CA PRO A 35 -1.08 17.82 0.68
C PRO A 35 -2.51 17.41 0.28
N TYR A 36 -2.71 16.13 -0.04
CA TYR A 36 -4.03 15.57 -0.37
C TYR A 36 -4.81 15.17 0.90
N PHE A 37 -4.10 14.95 2.00
CA PHE A 37 -4.61 14.60 3.32
C PHE A 37 -5.17 15.83 4.06
N SER A 38 -6.49 16.01 4.01
CA SER A 38 -7.22 16.93 4.88
C SER A 38 -8.30 16.18 5.64
N LEU A 39 -8.24 16.23 6.97
CA LEU A 39 -9.26 15.65 7.85
C LEU A 39 -10.55 16.50 7.90
N LYS A 40 -10.55 17.70 7.31
CA LYS A 40 -11.71 18.59 7.29
C LYS A 40 -12.71 18.11 6.22
N GLY A 41 -13.87 17.61 6.65
CA GLY A 41 -14.99 17.25 5.76
C GLY A 41 -15.25 15.75 5.58
N LEU A 42 -14.52 14.87 6.27
CA LEU A 42 -14.83 13.43 6.29
C LEU A 42 -16.17 13.17 6.98
N ARG A 43 -17.16 12.69 6.21
CA ARG A 43 -18.38 12.12 6.77
C ARG A 43 -18.06 10.72 7.28
N TYR A 44 -18.03 10.54 8.60
CA TYR A 44 -17.81 9.23 9.24
C TYR A 44 -18.74 8.13 8.70
N LEU A 45 -19.93 8.50 8.19
CA LEU A 45 -20.89 7.57 7.60
C LEU A 45 -20.36 6.84 6.36
N ASP A 46 -19.48 7.44 5.57
CA ASP A 46 -18.94 6.81 4.35
C ASP A 46 -17.87 5.74 4.66
N ILE A 47 -17.20 5.86 5.81
CA ILE A 47 -16.24 4.86 6.32
C ILE A 47 -16.97 3.58 6.76
N PHE A 48 -18.17 3.70 7.33
CA PHE A 48 -18.97 2.58 7.84
C PHE A 48 -19.83 1.89 6.77
N ASN A 49 -19.57 2.14 5.49
CA ASN A 49 -20.28 1.45 4.44
C ASN A 49 -19.89 -0.04 4.41
N LEU A 50 -20.88 -0.91 4.17
CA LEU A 50 -20.71 -2.36 4.31
C LEU A 50 -19.60 -2.94 3.40
N PRO A 51 -19.44 -2.52 2.13
CA PRO A 51 -18.34 -2.97 1.28
C PRO A 51 -16.96 -2.54 1.80
N THR A 52 -16.86 -1.33 2.34
CA THR A 52 -15.63 -0.79 2.94
C THR A 52 -15.19 -1.63 4.14
N LEU A 53 -16.14 -1.96 5.02
CA LEU A 53 -15.85 -2.73 6.23
C LEU A 53 -15.39 -4.15 5.90
N ILE A 54 -16.01 -4.79 4.91
CA ILE A 54 -15.55 -6.09 4.39
C ILE A 54 -14.12 -5.98 3.84
N GLY A 55 -13.83 -4.93 3.07
CA GLY A 55 -12.50 -4.69 2.52
C GLY A 55 -11.44 -4.54 3.62
N ILE A 56 -11.69 -3.71 4.62
CA ILE A 56 -10.77 -3.52 5.76
C ILE A 56 -10.54 -4.85 6.49
N LEU A 57 -11.61 -5.59 6.76
CA LEU A 57 -11.53 -6.87 7.48
C LEU A 57 -10.73 -7.90 6.67
N LEU A 58 -10.90 -7.93 5.35
CA LEU A 58 -10.13 -8.79 4.46
C LEU A 58 -8.64 -8.44 4.47
N VAL A 59 -8.29 -7.15 4.39
CA VAL A 59 -6.89 -6.70 4.44
C VAL A 59 -6.25 -7.08 5.78
N VAL A 60 -6.94 -6.85 6.89
CA VAL A 60 -6.46 -7.23 8.22
C VAL A 60 -6.29 -8.74 8.31
N TYR A 61 -7.27 -9.51 7.84
CA TYR A 61 -7.23 -10.97 7.83
C TYR A 61 -6.05 -11.52 7.03
N VAL A 62 -5.84 -11.04 5.80
CA VAL A 62 -4.72 -11.45 4.94
C VAL A 62 -3.40 -11.10 5.60
N THR A 63 -3.25 -9.88 6.12
CA THR A 63 -2.00 -9.44 6.78
C THR A 63 -1.67 -10.31 7.99
N ILE A 64 -2.64 -10.60 8.87
CA ILE A 64 -2.42 -11.48 10.02
C ILE A 64 -2.13 -12.92 9.59
N SER A 65 -2.82 -13.42 8.56
CA SER A 65 -2.62 -14.78 8.06
C SER A 65 -1.20 -14.97 7.51
N VAL A 66 -0.72 -14.01 6.72
CA VAL A 66 0.66 -14.03 6.20
C VAL A 66 1.67 -13.86 7.32
N PHE A 67 1.43 -12.94 8.25
CA PHE A 67 2.33 -12.74 9.39
C PHE A 67 2.47 -14.03 10.22
N ASN A 68 1.36 -14.67 10.58
CA ASN A 68 1.39 -15.93 11.34
C ASN A 68 2.07 -17.06 10.58
N LEU A 69 1.92 -17.11 9.25
CA LEU A 69 2.60 -18.11 8.43
C LEU A 69 4.12 -17.91 8.47
N VAL A 70 4.57 -16.66 8.33
CA VAL A 70 5.97 -16.30 8.14
C VAL A 70 6.72 -16.13 9.47
N MET A 71 6.01 -15.91 10.58
CA MET A 71 6.58 -15.66 11.91
C MET A 71 7.61 -16.71 12.38
N PRO A 72 7.39 -18.03 12.21
CA PRO A 72 8.36 -19.05 12.64
C PRO A 72 9.70 -18.95 11.91
N SER A 73 9.70 -18.43 10.68
CA SER A 73 10.91 -18.25 9.87
C SER A 73 11.67 -16.96 10.20
N LEU A 74 11.07 -16.04 10.97
CA LEU A 74 11.61 -14.71 11.23
C LEU A 74 11.77 -14.39 12.73
N GLU A 75 11.89 -15.40 13.59
CA GLU A 75 11.95 -15.23 15.05
C GLU A 75 12.99 -14.18 15.48
N ASP A 76 14.19 -14.19 14.87
CA ASP A 76 15.28 -13.26 15.18
C ASP A 76 15.06 -11.82 14.67
N SER A 77 14.07 -11.60 13.80
CA SER A 77 13.79 -10.30 13.16
C SER A 77 12.33 -9.88 13.27
N MET A 78 11.57 -10.46 14.21
CA MET A 78 10.14 -10.21 14.41
C MET A 78 9.81 -8.71 14.56
N GLY A 79 10.67 -7.94 15.23
CA GLY A 79 10.49 -6.50 15.41
C GLY A 79 10.43 -5.73 14.08
N PHE A 80 11.24 -6.13 13.10
CA PHE A 80 11.23 -5.53 11.77
C PHE A 80 9.96 -5.90 10.98
N ALA A 81 9.50 -7.14 11.10
CA ALA A 81 8.24 -7.58 10.49
C ALA A 81 7.03 -6.79 11.03
N VAL A 82 6.97 -6.60 12.36
CA VAL A 82 5.91 -5.78 12.99
C VAL A 82 5.99 -4.32 12.54
N LEU A 83 7.20 -3.75 12.42
CA LEU A 83 7.39 -2.39 11.94
C LEU A 83 6.90 -2.20 10.49
N ILE A 84 7.19 -3.16 9.61
CA ILE A 84 6.67 -3.19 8.23
C ILE A 84 5.14 -3.18 8.24
N ILE A 85 4.51 -4.04 9.05
CA ILE A 85 3.06 -4.13 9.10
C ILE A 85 2.43 -2.82 9.59
N ILE A 86 2.95 -2.23 10.66
CA ILE A 86 2.43 -0.98 11.21
C ILE A 86 2.52 0.14 10.16
N THR A 87 3.67 0.29 9.51
CA THR A 87 3.88 1.34 8.51
C THR A 87 3.07 1.11 7.23
N LEU A 88 2.87 -0.15 6.83
CA LEU A 88 1.96 -0.52 5.75
C LEU A 88 0.52 -0.09 6.09
N PHE A 89 0.02 -0.40 7.29
CA PHE A 89 -1.32 0.04 7.71
C PHE A 89 -1.47 1.56 7.73
N ILE A 90 -0.44 2.30 8.14
CA ILE A 90 -0.44 3.76 8.08
C ILE A 90 -0.59 4.23 6.63
N TYR A 91 0.23 3.70 5.72
CA TYR A 91 0.18 4.05 4.30
C TYR A 91 -1.19 3.74 3.67
N LEU A 92 -1.75 2.57 3.96
CA LEU A 92 -3.07 2.17 3.49
C LEU A 92 -4.17 3.06 4.06
N GLY A 93 -4.09 3.41 5.34
CA GLY A 93 -5.02 4.34 5.97
C GLY A 93 -5.00 5.72 5.30
N VAL A 94 -3.82 6.25 4.98
CA VAL A 94 -3.68 7.51 4.26
C VAL A 94 -4.28 7.40 2.85
N CYS A 95 -3.95 6.35 2.10
CA CYS A 95 -4.51 6.12 0.76
C CYS A 95 -6.04 6.03 0.79
N PHE A 96 -6.58 5.32 1.78
CA PHE A 96 -8.00 5.12 1.95
C PHE A 96 -8.74 6.42 2.31
N ILE A 97 -8.15 7.25 3.18
CA ILE A 97 -8.71 8.57 3.52
C ILE A 97 -8.75 9.49 2.29
N VAL A 98 -7.68 9.51 1.50
CA VAL A 98 -7.63 10.30 0.26
C VAL A 98 -8.66 9.81 -0.76
N TYR A 99 -8.84 8.48 -0.87
CA TYR A 99 -9.87 7.88 -1.72
C TYR A 99 -11.29 8.27 -1.28
N LEU A 100 -11.64 8.11 0.01
CA LEU A 100 -12.98 8.39 0.52
C LEU A 100 -13.40 9.86 0.37
N ARG A 101 -12.44 10.78 0.39
CA ARG A 101 -12.74 12.19 0.20
C ARG A 101 -13.32 12.46 -1.20
N ASN A 102 -12.93 11.65 -2.20
CA ASN A 102 -13.37 11.75 -3.60
C ASN A 102 -13.43 13.20 -4.12
N GLN A 103 -12.49 14.06 -3.69
CA GLN A 103 -12.36 15.47 -4.09
C GLN A 103 -11.25 15.69 -5.12
N PHE A 104 -10.64 14.60 -5.55
CA PHE A 104 -9.52 14.60 -6.45
C PHE A 104 -9.87 13.68 -7.60
N SER A 105 -9.62 14.13 -8.81
CA SER A 105 -9.71 13.23 -9.95
C SER A 105 -8.67 12.12 -9.73
N HIS A 106 -8.92 10.94 -10.28
CA HIS A 106 -7.93 9.85 -10.30
C HIS A 106 -7.71 9.12 -8.95
N THR A 107 -8.52 9.38 -7.91
CA THR A 107 -8.48 8.66 -6.60
C THR A 107 -8.59 7.14 -6.70
N ASN A 108 -9.29 6.62 -7.72
CA ASN A 108 -9.38 5.18 -8.00
C ASN A 108 -8.01 4.54 -8.27
N TYR A 109 -7.06 5.28 -8.87
CA TYR A 109 -5.71 4.76 -9.10
C TYR A 109 -4.92 4.61 -7.80
N LEU A 110 -5.17 5.47 -6.81
CA LEU A 110 -4.56 5.35 -5.48
C LEU A 110 -5.08 4.11 -4.74
N LEU A 111 -6.38 3.82 -4.84
CA LEU A 111 -6.96 2.61 -4.28
C LEU A 111 -6.39 1.36 -4.96
N LEU A 112 -6.27 1.37 -6.30
CA LEU A 112 -5.69 0.27 -7.05
C LEU A 112 -4.22 0.03 -6.66
N ALA A 113 -3.42 1.09 -6.53
CA ALA A 113 -2.05 1.01 -6.05
C ALA A 113 -1.96 0.42 -4.64
N ALA A 114 -2.85 0.82 -3.72
CA ALA A 114 -2.90 0.29 -2.37
C ALA A 114 -3.24 -1.22 -2.35
N ILE A 115 -4.20 -1.68 -3.16
CA ILE A 115 -4.58 -3.09 -3.28
C ILE A 115 -3.41 -3.91 -3.84
N CYS A 116 -2.78 -3.46 -4.93
CA CYS A 116 -1.61 -4.13 -5.49
C CYS A 116 -0.47 -4.19 -4.47
N CYS A 117 -0.25 -3.13 -3.70
CA CYS A 117 0.76 -3.09 -2.65
C CYS A 117 0.50 -4.14 -1.56
N ILE A 118 -0.74 -4.27 -1.06
CA ILE A 118 -1.08 -5.32 -0.08
C ILE A 118 -0.80 -6.71 -0.65
N LEU A 119 -1.22 -6.94 -1.90
CA LEU A 119 -1.05 -8.24 -2.55
C LEU A 119 0.43 -8.60 -2.71
N VAL A 120 1.27 -7.66 -3.14
CA VAL A 120 2.72 -7.85 -3.25
C VAL A 120 3.33 -8.15 -1.88
N ASN A 121 3.03 -7.34 -0.86
CA ASN A 121 3.58 -7.55 0.50
C ASN A 121 3.10 -8.85 1.15
N ALA A 122 1.92 -9.35 0.78
CA ALA A 122 1.43 -10.64 1.21
C ALA A 122 2.16 -11.79 0.49
N LEU A 123 2.37 -11.68 -0.81
CA LEU A 123 2.91 -12.76 -1.63
C LEU A 123 4.43 -12.89 -1.56
N VAL A 124 5.18 -11.77 -1.46
CA VAL A 124 6.65 -11.79 -1.39
C VAL A 124 7.18 -12.73 -0.29
N PRO A 125 6.80 -12.60 0.99
CA PRO A 125 7.36 -13.45 2.02
C PRO A 125 6.91 -14.92 1.89
N ILE A 126 5.71 -15.19 1.38
CA ILE A 126 5.25 -16.55 1.10
C ILE A 126 6.09 -17.18 0.00
N GLN A 127 6.31 -16.43 -1.06
CA GLN A 127 7.06 -16.86 -2.22
C GLN A 127 8.51 -17.17 -1.84
N GLU A 128 9.20 -16.23 -1.20
CA GLU A 128 10.62 -16.33 -0.90
C GLU A 128 10.92 -17.36 0.20
N LEU A 129 10.01 -17.60 1.15
CA LEU A 129 10.23 -18.54 2.24
C LEU A 129 9.73 -19.96 1.97
N TYR A 130 8.76 -20.15 1.04
CA TYR A 130 8.09 -21.45 0.88
C TYR A 130 8.05 -22.00 -0.55
N TYR A 131 8.07 -21.17 -1.59
CA TYR A 131 7.80 -21.63 -2.96
C TYR A 131 8.99 -21.47 -3.93
N ASP A 132 9.81 -20.43 -3.77
CA ASP A 132 11.01 -20.12 -4.57
C ASP A 132 10.84 -20.41 -6.08
N ASN A 133 9.70 -19.99 -6.63
CA ASN A 133 9.30 -20.25 -8.01
C ASN A 133 9.46 -18.99 -8.91
N PRO A 134 10.32 -19.01 -9.92
CA PRO A 134 10.65 -17.81 -10.70
C PRO A 134 9.46 -17.18 -11.44
N LEU A 135 8.43 -17.97 -11.78
CA LEU A 135 7.21 -17.43 -12.42
C LEU A 135 6.38 -16.60 -11.44
N PHE A 136 6.23 -17.06 -10.20
CA PHE A 136 5.53 -16.31 -9.16
C PHE A 136 6.27 -15.02 -8.83
N THR A 137 7.58 -15.08 -8.72
CA THR A 137 8.46 -13.92 -8.55
C THR A 137 8.22 -12.88 -9.65
N ALA A 138 8.24 -13.29 -10.92
CA ALA A 138 8.01 -12.37 -12.05
C ALA A 138 6.61 -11.70 -12.00
N VAL A 139 5.57 -12.45 -11.62
CA VAL A 139 4.20 -11.92 -11.47
C VAL A 139 4.14 -10.89 -10.35
N ILE A 140 4.71 -11.20 -9.18
CA ILE A 140 4.71 -10.31 -8.01
C ILE A 140 5.38 -8.98 -8.34
N TYR A 141 6.57 -9.01 -8.96
CA TYR A 141 7.27 -7.77 -9.32
C TYR A 141 6.59 -7.01 -10.45
N SER A 142 5.92 -7.70 -11.38
CA SER A 142 5.10 -7.02 -12.39
C SER A 142 3.95 -6.24 -11.75
N VAL A 143 3.27 -6.85 -10.77
CA VAL A 143 2.21 -6.18 -10.00
C VAL A 143 2.77 -5.01 -9.19
N ASP A 144 3.96 -5.14 -8.61
CA ASP A 144 4.60 -4.05 -7.86
C ASP A 144 4.92 -2.84 -8.76
N ILE A 145 5.45 -3.07 -9.97
CA ILE A 145 5.68 -2.01 -10.96
C ILE A 145 4.37 -1.33 -11.34
N VAL A 146 3.29 -2.10 -11.54
CA VAL A 146 1.96 -1.56 -11.83
C VAL A 146 1.42 -0.73 -10.66
N ALA A 147 1.64 -1.17 -9.41
CA ALA A 147 1.27 -0.43 -8.22
C ALA A 147 1.97 0.93 -8.17
N MET A 148 3.29 0.94 -8.39
CA MET A 148 4.08 2.18 -8.44
C MET A 148 3.64 3.09 -9.58
N PHE A 149 3.33 2.54 -10.75
CA PHE A 149 2.84 3.31 -11.89
C PHE A 149 1.53 4.01 -11.57
N PHE A 150 0.55 3.33 -10.98
CA PHE A 150 -0.72 3.95 -10.59
C PHE A 150 -0.56 4.98 -9.48
N TYR A 151 0.31 4.70 -8.50
CA TYR A 151 0.63 5.66 -7.44
C TYR A 151 1.26 6.94 -8.01
N LEU A 152 2.23 6.82 -8.90
CA LEU A 152 2.89 7.96 -9.53
C LEU A 152 1.93 8.72 -10.45
N LYS A 153 1.10 8.00 -11.22
CA LYS A 153 0.09 8.60 -12.08
C LYS A 153 -0.91 9.41 -11.26
N PHE A 154 -1.31 8.93 -10.08
CA PHE A 154 -2.10 9.72 -9.14
C PHE A 154 -1.34 10.99 -8.74
N LEU A 155 -0.10 10.90 -8.28
CA LEU A 155 0.65 12.07 -7.82
C LEU A 155 0.88 13.15 -8.90
N ILE A 156 1.03 12.75 -10.17
CA ILE A 156 1.30 13.67 -11.29
C ILE A 156 0.01 14.22 -11.92
N CYS A 157 -1.01 13.38 -12.08
CA CYS A 157 -2.21 13.72 -12.84
C CYS A 157 -3.40 14.13 -11.95
N THR A 158 -3.29 14.01 -10.63
CA THR A 158 -4.38 14.43 -9.74
C THR A 158 -4.49 15.93 -9.69
N GLU A 159 -5.65 16.41 -10.12
CA GLU A 159 -6.12 17.77 -9.95
C GLU A 159 -7.32 17.78 -9.00
N PRO A 160 -7.53 18.86 -8.21
CA PRO A 160 -8.71 18.99 -7.37
C PRO A 160 -9.97 19.04 -8.25
N GLU A 161 -10.93 18.15 -8.01
CA GLU A 161 -12.24 18.20 -8.64
C GLU A 161 -13.02 19.39 -8.04
N GLY A 162 -12.86 20.56 -8.64
CA GLY A 162 -13.50 21.79 -8.13
C GLY A 162 -13.27 23.08 -8.90
N GLU A 163 -12.23 23.22 -9.72
CA GLU A 163 -12.05 24.46 -10.51
C GLU A 163 -12.96 24.53 -11.76
N ASP A 164 -13.31 23.39 -12.37
CA ASP A 164 -14.17 23.38 -13.57
C ASP A 164 -15.66 23.60 -13.29
N LYS A 165 -16.14 23.32 -12.07
CA LYS A 165 -17.55 23.55 -11.72
C LYS A 165 -17.85 25.02 -11.43
N LEU A 166 -16.84 25.82 -11.08
CA LEU A 166 -17.07 27.24 -10.80
C LEU A 166 -17.20 28.07 -12.08
N PHE A 167 -16.71 27.60 -13.23
CA PHE A 167 -16.83 28.31 -14.52
C PHE A 167 -18.02 27.86 -15.36
N SER A 168 -18.57 26.66 -15.13
CA SER A 168 -19.75 26.16 -15.85
C SER A 168 -21.09 26.74 -15.36
N ASP A 169 -21.13 27.36 -14.17
CA ASP A 169 -22.33 28.00 -13.63
C ASP A 169 -22.44 29.51 -14.01
N TYR A 170 -21.46 30.05 -14.76
CA TYR A 170 -21.46 31.45 -15.24
C TYR A 170 -21.53 31.59 -16.77
N LEU A 171 -21.77 30.50 -17.52
CA LEU A 171 -21.90 30.46 -18.97
C LEU A 171 -23.26 29.88 -19.38
#